data_AF-A0AA35CKV3-F1
#
_entry.id   AF-A0AA35CKV3-F1
#
_cell.length_a   1.000
_cell.length_b   1.000
_cell.length_c   1.000
_cell.angle_alpha   90.00
_cell.angle_beta   90.00
_cell.angle_gamma   90.00
#
_symmetry.space_group_name_H-M   'P 1'
#
loop_
_entity.id
_entity.type
_entity.pdbx_description
1 polymer ?
#
loop_
_entity_poly.entity_id
_entity_poly.type
_entity_poly.pdbx_seq_one_letter_code
_entity_poly.pdbx_strand_id
1 'polypeptide(L)'
;MVGLVARFLAPAAAADPERCLRAGPAGEGCDACSGACPAGAIAVAAEAGPGAPPRVDPDRCRGCGACVPACPAGAISLPGAGPGELLGSLQAAGTESIACAAAPADAVPPGAVRLPCLAALHPETAVAVAVHPDGPGTLALHAGDCGTCPVGAGARAREVVEEVRARLSRLDLPAASSPRRPAPLSRRDLLARWARGAAQAAAALLPPQAGVASGGSPASAPAVRSARQPPPWRRALLAALEAAGRPVVPHVADSGLPLLAPPDRCTFCGVCAAACPTGALVVRTGQAIRLEVDEGACTGCGLCAMRCPEGVMAVACDLRPPAAGRTPARRELARGAAAACRRCGRPLWPGEGALCRACETRAELLAAIAGGGNDGTPPPPGPSFF
;
A
#
# COMPACT_ATOMS: atom_id res chain seq x y z
N MET A 1 -5.09 -22.96 29.54
CA MET A 1 -3.79 -22.29 29.75
C MET A 1 -2.92 -22.20 28.49
N VAL A 2 -3.09 -23.05 27.46
CA VAL A 2 -2.30 -23.01 26.20
C VAL A 2 -2.56 -21.74 25.36
N GLY A 3 -3.77 -21.15 25.43
CA GLY A 3 -4.14 -19.95 24.65
C GLY A 3 -3.58 -18.62 25.16
N LEU A 4 -3.11 -18.55 26.41
CA LEU A 4 -2.49 -17.33 26.96
C LEU A 4 -1.00 -17.22 26.58
N VAL A 5 -0.32 -18.36 26.47
CA VAL A 5 1.12 -18.43 26.12
C VAL A 5 1.34 -18.18 24.63
N ALA A 6 0.40 -18.59 23.75
CA ALA A 6 0.46 -18.29 22.32
C ALA A 6 0.37 -16.79 21.98
N ARG A 7 -0.20 -15.97 22.87
CA ARG A 7 -0.26 -14.50 22.72
C ARG A 7 1.11 -13.83 22.93
N PHE A 8 2.04 -14.47 23.65
CA PHE A 8 3.37 -13.94 23.95
C PHE A 8 4.46 -14.32 22.92
N LEU A 9 4.15 -15.17 21.93
CA LEU A 9 5.13 -15.67 20.95
C LEU A 9 4.83 -15.27 19.50
N ALA A 10 3.67 -14.65 19.23
CA ALA A 10 3.39 -14.15 17.89
C ALA A 10 4.21 -12.87 17.65
N PRO A 11 5.02 -12.79 16.57
CA PRO A 11 5.84 -11.62 16.33
C PRO A 11 4.96 -10.39 16.14
N ALA A 12 5.38 -9.26 16.71
CA ALA A 12 4.71 -7.99 16.48
C ALA A 12 4.97 -7.52 15.04
N ALA A 13 3.98 -6.87 14.43
CA ALA A 13 4.20 -6.17 13.17
C ALA A 13 5.16 -5.00 13.39
N ALA A 14 6.06 -4.77 12.44
CA ALA A 14 7.00 -3.66 12.46
C ALA A 14 6.72 -2.69 11.30
N ALA A 15 7.03 -1.41 11.50
CA ALA A 15 6.90 -0.37 10.48
C ALA A 15 8.29 0.13 10.06
N ASP A 16 8.57 0.07 8.77
CA ASP A 16 9.75 0.66 8.13
C ASP A 16 9.46 2.15 7.82
N PRO A 17 10.11 3.09 8.53
CA PRO A 17 9.91 4.52 8.30
C PRO A 17 10.31 4.94 6.88
N GLU A 18 11.32 4.32 6.28
CA GLU A 18 11.82 4.72 4.95
C GLU A 18 10.78 4.50 3.84
N ARG A 19 9.92 3.50 4.03
CA ARG A 19 8.84 3.15 3.09
C ARG A 19 7.50 3.75 3.48
N CYS A 20 7.36 4.23 4.71
CA CYS A 20 6.08 4.70 5.20
C CYS A 20 5.63 5.94 4.43
N LEU A 21 4.43 5.89 3.86
CA LEU A 21 3.90 7.01 3.10
C LEU A 21 3.78 8.26 3.98
N ARG A 22 3.39 8.09 5.25
CA ARG A 22 3.36 9.16 6.26
C ARG A 22 4.71 9.78 6.55
N ALA A 23 5.80 9.04 6.35
CA ALA A 23 7.14 9.45 6.77
C ALA A 23 7.81 10.51 5.88
N GLY A 24 7.08 11.12 4.96
CA GLY A 24 7.64 12.21 4.18
C GLY A 24 6.60 13.22 3.71
N PRO A 25 7.04 14.24 2.94
CA PRO A 25 6.30 15.50 2.72
C PRO A 25 4.99 15.38 1.93
N ALA A 26 4.68 14.19 1.40
CA ALA A 26 3.47 13.89 0.64
C ALA A 26 2.52 12.91 1.39
N GLY A 27 2.81 12.65 2.67
CA GLY A 27 2.29 11.50 3.43
C GLY A 27 1.09 11.74 4.33
N GLU A 28 0.55 12.94 4.33
CA GLU A 28 -0.54 13.29 5.25
C GLU A 28 -1.76 12.38 5.00
N GLY A 29 -2.30 11.80 6.08
CA GLY A 29 -3.57 11.08 6.05
C GLY A 29 -3.56 9.57 5.72
N CYS A 30 -2.42 8.94 5.39
CA CYS A 30 -2.42 7.48 5.16
C CYS A 30 -2.58 6.69 6.48
N ASP A 31 -3.70 5.97 6.64
CA ASP A 31 -4.08 5.23 7.85
C ASP A 31 -4.40 3.74 7.59
N ALA A 32 -4.18 3.24 6.36
CA ALA A 32 -4.61 1.91 5.90
C ALA A 32 -4.23 0.75 6.83
N CYS A 33 -3.03 0.79 7.41
CA CYS A 33 -2.59 -0.23 8.37
C CYS A 33 -3.39 -0.22 9.68
N SER A 34 -3.79 0.97 10.16
CA SER A 34 -4.61 1.12 11.36
C SER A 34 -6.05 0.71 11.10
N GLY A 35 -6.63 1.10 9.96
CA GLY A 35 -7.97 0.67 9.54
C GLY A 35 -8.07 -0.85 9.37
N ALA A 36 -6.99 -1.51 8.96
CA ALA A 36 -6.92 -2.96 8.84
C ALA A 36 -6.63 -3.70 10.17
N CYS A 37 -6.34 -3.00 11.28
CA CYS A 37 -5.93 -3.63 12.53
C CYS A 37 -7.14 -4.04 13.39
N PRO A 38 -7.49 -5.34 13.50
CA PRO A 38 -8.66 -5.78 14.26
C PRO A 38 -8.52 -5.60 15.79
N ALA A 39 -7.29 -5.37 16.28
CA ALA A 39 -7.01 -5.14 17.69
C ALA A 39 -6.92 -3.65 18.07
N GLY A 40 -6.96 -2.75 17.07
CA GLY A 40 -6.67 -1.33 17.27
C GLY A 40 -5.28 -1.09 17.87
N ALA A 41 -4.31 -1.96 17.56
CA ALA A 41 -2.96 -1.91 18.10
C ALA A 41 -2.04 -0.94 17.36
N ILE A 42 -2.50 -0.34 16.25
CA ILE A 42 -1.69 0.54 15.42
C ILE A 42 -2.19 1.97 15.57
N ALA A 43 -1.36 2.81 16.19
CA ALA A 43 -1.65 4.22 16.40
C ALA A 43 -1.02 5.07 15.28
N VAL A 44 -1.86 5.87 14.64
CA VAL A 44 -1.48 6.85 13.62
C VAL A 44 -1.62 8.23 14.27
N ALA A 45 -0.73 8.56 15.21
CA ALA A 45 -0.83 9.81 15.96
C ALA A 45 -0.51 11.02 15.07
N ALA A 46 -1.38 12.05 15.10
CA ALA A 46 -1.15 13.36 14.50
C ALA A 46 -0.06 14.15 15.25
N GLU A 47 0.06 13.92 16.57
CA GLU A 47 0.99 14.61 17.47
C GLU A 47 2.47 14.20 17.29
N ALA A 48 2.72 13.11 16.55
CA ALA A 48 4.08 12.64 16.28
C ALA A 48 4.81 13.49 15.22
N GLY A 49 4.18 14.56 14.74
CA GLY A 49 4.68 15.45 13.70
C GLY A 49 4.44 14.91 12.28
N PRO A 50 4.55 15.78 11.24
CA PRO A 50 4.60 15.34 9.86
C PRO A 50 5.78 14.38 9.69
N GLY A 51 5.57 13.18 9.14
CA GLY A 51 6.68 12.26 8.93
C GLY A 51 6.83 11.09 9.92
N ALA A 52 5.95 10.93 10.92
CA ALA A 52 6.08 9.80 11.84
C ALA A 52 5.48 8.50 11.29
N PRO A 53 6.20 7.36 11.32
CA PRO A 53 5.63 6.05 11.03
C PRO A 53 4.54 5.68 12.06
N PRO A 54 3.59 4.79 11.72
CA PRO A 54 2.63 4.29 12.68
C PRO A 54 3.34 3.53 13.82
N ARG A 55 2.86 3.72 15.06
CA ARG A 55 3.37 2.98 16.23
C ARG A 55 2.51 1.76 16.46
N VAL A 56 3.16 0.60 16.65
CA VAL A 56 2.48 -0.65 16.99
C VAL A 56 2.63 -0.87 18.50
N ASP A 57 1.50 -0.96 19.20
CA ASP A 57 1.43 -1.35 20.60
C ASP A 57 1.64 -2.87 20.71
N PRO A 58 2.76 -3.34 21.30
CA PRO A 58 3.07 -4.77 21.37
C PRO A 58 2.10 -5.54 22.28
N ASP A 59 1.52 -4.92 23.31
CA ASP A 59 0.63 -5.58 24.28
C ASP A 59 -0.78 -5.81 23.71
N ARG A 60 -1.17 -4.93 22.78
CA ARG A 60 -2.44 -5.04 22.03
C ARG A 60 -2.29 -5.82 20.72
N CYS A 61 -1.10 -5.86 20.14
CA CYS A 61 -0.86 -6.55 18.88
C CYS A 61 -1.10 -8.06 19.03
N ARG A 62 -1.93 -8.62 18.15
CA ARG A 62 -2.23 -10.06 18.13
C ARG A 62 -1.35 -10.84 17.14
N GLY A 63 -0.39 -10.18 16.50
CA GLY A 63 0.50 -10.79 15.49
C GLY A 63 -0.21 -11.28 14.23
N CYS A 64 -1.45 -10.85 13.95
CA CYS A 64 -2.25 -11.39 12.85
C CYS A 64 -1.76 -11.00 11.45
N GLY A 65 -0.95 -9.95 11.33
CA GLY A 65 -0.41 -9.47 10.07
C GLY A 65 -1.42 -8.87 9.09
N ALA A 66 -2.69 -8.66 9.44
CA ALA A 66 -3.69 -8.06 8.55
C ALA A 66 -3.27 -6.70 7.95
N CYS A 67 -2.41 -5.96 8.65
CA CYS A 67 -1.83 -4.69 8.22
C CYS A 67 -0.75 -4.82 7.13
N VAL A 68 -0.15 -6.00 6.95
CA VAL A 68 0.90 -6.27 5.94
C VAL A 68 0.32 -6.12 4.53
N PRO A 69 -0.73 -6.87 4.10
CA PRO A 69 -1.35 -6.68 2.79
C PRO A 69 -2.12 -5.38 2.65
N ALA A 70 -2.48 -4.73 3.75
CA ALA A 70 -3.12 -3.42 3.71
C ALA A 70 -2.13 -2.28 3.43
N CYS A 71 -0.81 -2.50 3.56
CA CYS A 71 0.18 -1.45 3.38
C CYS A 71 0.62 -1.34 1.91
N PRO A 72 0.18 -0.30 1.16
CA PRO A 72 0.46 -0.18 -0.27
C PRO A 72 1.94 0.09 -0.60
N ALA A 73 2.69 0.61 0.38
CA ALA A 73 4.12 0.88 0.25
C ALA A 73 5.00 -0.25 0.79
N GLY A 74 4.40 -1.32 1.33
CA GLY A 74 5.14 -2.43 1.96
C GLY A 74 5.99 -1.98 3.15
N ALA A 75 5.55 -0.95 3.87
CA ALA A 75 6.21 -0.44 5.06
C ALA A 75 5.91 -1.29 6.30
N ILE A 76 4.82 -2.07 6.30
CA ILE A 76 4.50 -2.97 7.41
C ILE A 76 5.00 -4.38 7.10
N SER A 77 5.74 -4.98 8.02
CA SER A 77 6.24 -6.35 7.91
C SER A 77 5.82 -7.20 9.11
N LEU A 78 5.73 -8.50 8.87
CA LEU A 78 5.57 -9.53 9.88
C LEU A 78 6.59 -10.65 9.58
N PRO A 79 7.45 -11.03 10.54
CA PRO A 79 8.39 -12.14 10.36
C PRO A 79 7.70 -13.41 9.85
N GLY A 80 8.35 -14.09 8.91
CA GLY A 80 7.87 -15.32 8.26
C GLY A 80 6.83 -15.11 7.16
N ALA A 81 6.27 -13.90 7.00
CA ALA A 81 5.27 -13.61 5.95
C ALA A 81 5.86 -12.91 4.72
N GLY A 82 7.13 -12.51 4.77
CA GLY A 82 7.83 -11.89 3.63
C GLY A 82 8.10 -12.89 2.50
N PRO A 83 8.25 -12.44 1.23
CA PRO A 83 8.42 -13.35 0.09
C PRO A 83 9.61 -14.32 0.22
N GLY A 84 10.79 -13.83 0.58
CA GLY A 84 11.99 -14.65 0.69
C GLY A 84 11.92 -15.62 1.88
N GLU A 85 11.45 -15.16 3.03
CA GLU A 85 11.28 -15.99 4.24
C GLU A 85 10.25 -17.10 4.01
N LEU A 86 9.12 -16.78 3.36
CA LEU A 86 8.07 -17.74 3.06
C LEU A 86 8.54 -18.77 2.02
N LEU A 87 9.18 -18.33 0.93
CA LEU A 87 9.74 -19.24 -0.07
C LEU A 87 10.75 -20.19 0.56
N GLY A 88 11.71 -19.66 1.31
CA GLY A 88 12.74 -20.46 1.99
C GLY A 88 12.14 -21.46 2.99
N SER A 89 11.08 -21.07 3.71
CA SER A 89 10.37 -21.96 4.64
C SER A 89 9.68 -23.13 3.91
N LEU A 90 9.04 -22.85 2.77
CA LEU A 90 8.37 -23.88 1.96
C LEU A 90 9.38 -24.84 1.32
N GLN A 91 10.49 -24.31 0.82
CA GLN A 91 11.59 -25.10 0.25
C GLN A 91 12.24 -25.99 1.30
N ALA A 92 12.59 -25.44 2.46
CA ALA A 92 13.21 -26.19 3.54
C ALA A 92 12.31 -27.31 4.08
N ALA A 93 10.99 -27.09 4.09
CA ALA A 93 10.01 -28.08 4.48
C ALA A 93 9.62 -29.05 3.36
N GLY A 94 10.00 -28.78 2.11
CA GLY A 94 9.58 -29.57 0.94
C GLY A 94 8.06 -29.63 0.79
N THR A 95 7.36 -28.52 1.04
CA THR A 95 5.88 -28.49 1.09
C THR A 95 5.30 -27.32 0.30
N GLU A 96 4.06 -27.50 -0.15
CA GLU A 96 3.20 -26.48 -0.75
C GLU A 96 2.15 -25.94 0.23
N SER A 97 2.12 -26.48 1.46
CA SER A 97 1.08 -26.19 2.43
C SER A 97 1.45 -25.06 3.38
N ILE A 98 0.57 -24.05 3.44
CA ILE A 98 0.61 -22.94 4.40
C ILE A 98 -0.61 -23.04 5.30
N ALA A 99 -0.40 -23.05 6.61
CA ALA A 99 -1.47 -23.14 7.59
C ALA A 99 -1.43 -21.97 8.57
N CYS A 100 -2.60 -21.45 8.96
CA CYS A 100 -2.64 -20.53 10.10
C CYS A 100 -2.42 -21.28 11.43
N ALA A 101 -1.98 -20.56 12.45
CA ALA A 101 -1.76 -21.12 13.79
C ALA A 101 -3.02 -21.74 14.41
N ALA A 102 -4.21 -21.26 14.04
CA ALA A 102 -5.50 -21.79 14.49
C ALA A 102 -6.03 -22.97 13.66
N ALA A 103 -5.34 -23.37 12.59
CA ALA A 103 -5.72 -24.54 11.80
C ALA A 103 -5.50 -25.82 12.63
N PRO A 104 -6.51 -26.70 12.69
CA PRO A 104 -6.45 -27.88 13.56
C PRO A 104 -5.45 -28.89 13.00
N ALA A 105 -4.74 -29.58 13.87
CA ALA A 105 -3.58 -30.40 13.51
C ALA A 105 -3.92 -31.58 12.59
N ASP A 106 -5.14 -32.11 12.70
CA ASP A 106 -5.68 -33.19 11.87
C ASP A 106 -6.01 -32.75 10.44
N ALA A 107 -6.28 -31.46 10.22
CA ALA A 107 -6.56 -30.89 8.91
C ALA A 107 -5.33 -30.29 8.21
N VAL A 108 -4.16 -30.34 8.85
CA VAL A 108 -2.93 -29.72 8.35
C VAL A 108 -1.91 -30.82 8.05
N PRO A 109 -1.40 -30.91 6.82
CA PRO A 109 -0.41 -31.91 6.48
C PRO A 109 0.90 -31.68 7.27
N PRO A 110 1.64 -32.76 7.59
CA PRO A 110 2.91 -32.65 8.28
C PRO A 110 3.89 -31.80 7.47
N GLY A 111 4.67 -30.96 8.16
CA GLY A 111 5.63 -30.05 7.52
C GLY A 111 5.04 -28.75 6.98
N ALA A 112 3.71 -28.54 7.01
CA ALA A 112 3.11 -27.29 6.56
C ALA A 112 3.70 -26.06 7.27
N VAL A 113 4.04 -25.03 6.50
CA VAL A 113 4.58 -23.77 7.02
C VAL A 113 3.49 -23.04 7.81
N ARG A 114 3.81 -22.64 9.05
CA ARG A 114 2.84 -22.02 9.97
C ARG A 114 3.00 -20.50 10.00
N LEU A 115 1.93 -19.80 9.61
CA LEU A 115 1.79 -18.36 9.85
C LEU A 115 0.90 -18.12 11.08
N PRO A 116 1.10 -17.02 11.84
CA PRO A 116 0.18 -16.65 12.93
C PRO A 116 -1.27 -16.54 12.42
N CYS A 117 -1.44 -15.98 11.22
CA CYS A 117 -2.72 -15.92 10.52
C CYS A 117 -2.48 -15.85 9.01
N LEU A 118 -3.39 -16.42 8.23
CA LEU A 118 -3.36 -16.26 6.76
C LEU A 118 -3.62 -14.80 6.33
N ALA A 119 -4.15 -13.94 7.20
CA ALA A 119 -4.27 -12.50 6.94
C ALA A 119 -2.91 -11.80 6.76
N ALA A 120 -1.80 -12.40 7.21
CA ALA A 120 -0.45 -11.88 7.01
C ALA A 120 0.08 -12.12 5.59
N LEU A 121 -0.50 -13.07 4.86
CA LEU A 121 -0.04 -13.45 3.53
C LEU A 121 -0.45 -12.38 2.52
N HIS A 122 0.53 -11.69 1.93
CA HIS A 122 0.22 -10.77 0.83
C HIS A 122 -0.20 -11.57 -0.41
N PRO A 123 -1.30 -11.22 -1.11
CA PRO A 123 -1.74 -11.95 -2.30
C PRO A 123 -0.66 -12.09 -3.38
N GLU A 124 0.08 -11.01 -3.64
CA GLU A 124 1.23 -11.04 -4.55
C GLU A 124 2.40 -11.87 -4.05
N THR A 125 2.63 -11.95 -2.73
CA THR A 125 3.66 -12.83 -2.18
C THR A 125 3.29 -14.29 -2.42
N ALA A 126 2.01 -14.67 -2.24
CA ALA A 126 1.56 -16.03 -2.52
C ALA A 126 1.77 -16.40 -3.99
N VAL A 127 1.39 -15.51 -4.91
CA VAL A 127 1.64 -15.71 -6.35
C VAL A 127 3.13 -15.80 -6.64
N ALA A 128 3.93 -14.88 -6.12
CA ALA A 128 5.38 -14.84 -6.32
C ALA A 128 6.05 -16.16 -5.92
N VAL A 129 5.68 -16.70 -4.76
CA VAL A 129 6.19 -17.97 -4.25
C VAL A 129 5.72 -19.14 -5.11
N ALA A 130 4.45 -19.18 -5.51
CA ALA A 130 3.91 -20.26 -6.33
C ALA A 130 4.56 -20.33 -7.72
N VAL A 131 4.82 -19.17 -8.36
CA VAL A 131 5.43 -19.11 -9.70
C VAL A 131 6.95 -19.11 -9.69
N HIS A 132 7.59 -18.99 -8.53
CA HIS A 132 9.04 -19.00 -8.46
C HIS A 132 9.60 -20.31 -9.07
N PRO A 133 10.70 -20.28 -9.84
CA PRO A 133 11.26 -21.49 -10.45
C PRO A 133 11.54 -22.61 -9.45
N ASP A 134 12.04 -22.25 -8.27
CA ASP A 134 12.29 -23.17 -7.15
C ASP A 134 11.11 -23.23 -6.14
N GLY A 135 9.94 -22.72 -6.53
CA GLY A 135 8.73 -22.70 -5.73
C GLY A 135 7.93 -23.99 -5.87
N PRO A 136 6.89 -24.17 -5.05
CA PRO A 136 6.08 -25.39 -5.04
C PRO A 136 5.18 -25.57 -6.28
N GLY A 137 5.02 -24.55 -7.14
CA GLY A 137 4.11 -24.56 -8.29
C GLY A 137 2.62 -24.50 -7.92
N THR A 138 2.24 -25.04 -6.76
CA THR A 138 0.90 -25.00 -6.17
C THR A 138 0.97 -24.47 -4.74
N LEU A 139 -0.15 -23.98 -4.22
CA LEU A 139 -0.25 -23.61 -2.80
C LEU A 139 -1.53 -24.18 -2.19
N ALA A 140 -1.38 -24.84 -1.04
CA ALA A 140 -2.49 -25.32 -0.22
C ALA A 140 -2.65 -24.43 1.02
N LEU A 141 -3.78 -23.73 1.13
CA LEU A 141 -4.06 -22.82 2.26
C LEU A 141 -5.01 -23.47 3.27
N HIS A 142 -4.54 -23.63 4.51
CA HIS A 142 -5.26 -24.30 5.58
C HIS A 142 -5.67 -23.31 6.68
N ALA A 143 -6.97 -23.03 6.75
CA ALA A 143 -7.55 -22.10 7.72
C ALA A 143 -8.26 -22.82 8.87
N GLY A 144 -8.16 -22.26 10.08
CA GLY A 144 -8.99 -22.64 11.22
C GLY A 144 -10.37 -21.96 11.21
N ASP A 145 -11.15 -22.15 12.27
CA ASP A 145 -12.45 -21.45 12.40
C ASP A 145 -12.26 -19.98 12.77
N CYS A 146 -12.29 -19.12 11.76
CA CYS A 146 -12.22 -17.67 11.92
C CYS A 146 -13.37 -17.08 12.76
N GLY A 147 -14.50 -17.79 12.91
CA GLY A 147 -15.64 -17.33 13.70
C GLY A 147 -15.44 -17.39 15.22
N THR A 148 -14.52 -18.24 15.68
CA THR A 148 -14.14 -18.45 17.10
C THR A 148 -12.66 -18.19 17.37
N CYS A 149 -11.89 -17.81 16.34
CA CYS A 149 -10.45 -17.64 16.41
C CYS A 149 -10.01 -16.53 17.39
N PRO A 150 -9.04 -16.79 18.29
CA PRO A 150 -8.55 -15.81 19.27
C PRO A 150 -7.75 -14.66 18.64
N VAL A 151 -7.25 -14.83 17.41
CA VAL A 151 -6.51 -13.79 16.67
C VAL A 151 -7.43 -12.65 16.23
N GLY A 152 -8.67 -12.97 15.86
CA GLY A 152 -9.71 -11.98 15.56
C GLY A 152 -9.62 -11.26 14.20
N ALA A 153 -8.70 -11.64 13.30
CA ALA A 153 -8.62 -11.10 11.93
C ALA A 153 -9.55 -11.80 10.92
N GLY A 154 -10.64 -12.41 11.39
CA GLY A 154 -11.34 -13.48 10.68
C GLY A 154 -11.94 -13.09 9.32
N ALA A 155 -12.46 -11.86 9.16
CA ALA A 155 -12.93 -11.37 7.86
C ALA A 155 -11.77 -11.20 6.88
N ARG A 156 -10.72 -10.48 7.31
CA ARG A 156 -9.55 -10.20 6.48
C ARG A 156 -8.79 -11.47 6.07
N ALA A 157 -8.69 -12.46 6.96
CA ALA A 157 -8.06 -13.74 6.65
C ALA A 157 -8.80 -14.48 5.53
N ARG A 158 -10.15 -14.46 5.54
CA ARG A 158 -10.96 -15.08 4.48
C ARG A 158 -10.81 -14.33 3.15
N GLU A 159 -10.88 -12.99 3.19
CA GLU A 159 -10.68 -12.15 2.00
C GLU A 159 -9.33 -12.43 1.33
N VAL A 160 -8.24 -12.47 2.11
CA VAL A 160 -6.91 -12.76 1.58
C VAL A 160 -6.85 -14.16 0.96
N VAL A 161 -7.42 -15.18 1.60
CA VAL A 161 -7.45 -16.55 1.06
C VAL A 161 -8.22 -16.61 -0.26
N GLU A 162 -9.37 -15.94 -0.36
CA GLU A 162 -10.14 -15.88 -1.60
C GLU A 162 -9.41 -15.08 -2.69
N GLU A 163 -8.77 -13.97 -2.34
CA GLU A 163 -7.97 -13.15 -3.26
C GLU A 163 -6.76 -13.92 -3.80
N VAL A 164 -6.05 -14.65 -2.94
CA VAL A 164 -4.94 -15.53 -3.35
C VAL A 164 -5.44 -16.60 -4.33
N ARG A 165 -6.56 -17.28 -3.99
CA ARG A 165 -7.12 -18.32 -4.86
C ARG A 165 -7.50 -17.76 -6.22
N ALA A 166 -8.18 -16.61 -6.26
CA ALA A 166 -8.58 -15.95 -7.49
C ALA A 166 -7.38 -15.53 -8.35
N ARG A 167 -6.28 -15.05 -7.73
CA ARG A 167 -5.06 -14.67 -8.46
C ARG A 167 -4.31 -15.89 -9.01
N LEU A 168 -4.20 -16.97 -8.23
CA LEU A 168 -3.58 -18.21 -8.68
C LEU A 168 -4.40 -18.88 -9.80
N SER A 169 -5.74 -18.87 -9.71
CA SER A 169 -6.60 -19.43 -10.76
C SER A 169 -6.52 -18.66 -12.08
N ARG A 170 -6.39 -17.31 -12.04
CA ARG A 170 -6.15 -16.49 -13.25
C ARG A 170 -4.83 -16.79 -13.95
N LEU A 171 -3.93 -17.48 -13.24
CA LEU A 171 -2.63 -17.91 -13.69
C LEU A 171 -2.60 -19.40 -14.00
N ASP A 172 -3.74 -20.10 -14.03
CA ASP A 172 -3.83 -21.55 -14.22
C ASP A 172 -2.97 -22.35 -13.22
N LEU A 173 -2.75 -21.78 -12.02
CA LEU A 173 -2.02 -22.44 -10.94
C LEU A 173 -3.00 -23.06 -9.95
N PRO A 174 -2.78 -24.32 -9.50
CA PRO A 174 -3.63 -24.95 -8.52
C PRO A 174 -3.53 -24.24 -7.17
N ALA A 175 -4.68 -23.88 -6.61
CA ALA A 175 -4.80 -23.39 -5.25
C ALA A 175 -5.88 -24.19 -4.52
N ALA A 176 -5.45 -25.14 -3.69
CA ALA A 176 -6.36 -25.87 -2.81
C ALA A 176 -6.56 -25.04 -1.54
N SER A 177 -7.80 -24.76 -1.17
CA SER A 177 -8.11 -24.40 0.20
C SER A 177 -8.95 -25.50 0.80
N SER A 178 -8.78 -25.76 2.10
CA SER A 178 -9.74 -26.58 2.83
C SER A 178 -10.81 -25.65 3.43
N PRO A 179 -11.99 -25.49 2.80
CA PRO A 179 -13.07 -24.76 3.43
C PRO A 179 -13.63 -25.60 4.56
N ARG A 180 -13.47 -25.15 5.81
CA ARG A 180 -14.42 -25.59 6.84
C ARG A 180 -15.72 -24.84 6.60
N ARG A 181 -16.78 -25.55 6.19
CA ARG A 181 -18.15 -25.08 6.48
C ARG A 181 -18.19 -24.86 8.00
N PRO A 182 -18.63 -23.68 8.49
CA PRO A 182 -18.84 -23.54 9.93
C PRO A 182 -19.80 -24.66 10.35
N ALA A 183 -19.46 -25.37 11.43
CA ALA A 183 -20.41 -26.29 12.05
C ALA A 183 -21.71 -25.51 12.33
N PRO A 184 -22.90 -26.13 12.20
CA PRO A 184 -24.16 -25.45 12.52
C PRO A 184 -24.05 -24.84 13.91
N LEU A 185 -24.20 -23.52 13.98
CA LEU A 185 -24.04 -22.77 15.23
C LEU A 185 -25.15 -23.19 16.19
N SER A 186 -24.76 -23.62 17.40
CA SER A 186 -25.76 -23.85 18.44
C SER A 186 -26.32 -22.51 18.92
N ARG A 187 -27.53 -22.54 19.48
CA ARG A 187 -28.16 -21.36 20.11
C ARG A 187 -27.25 -20.74 21.18
N ARG A 188 -26.46 -21.57 21.87
CA ARG A 188 -25.49 -21.16 22.89
C ARG A 188 -24.29 -20.41 22.29
N ASP A 189 -23.81 -20.86 21.12
CA ASP A 189 -22.72 -20.18 20.41
C ASP A 189 -23.16 -18.83 19.84
N LEU A 190 -24.41 -18.75 19.37
CA LEU A 190 -25.01 -17.50 18.91
C LEU A 190 -25.08 -16.46 20.05
N LEU A 191 -25.57 -16.88 21.22
CA LEU A 191 -25.66 -16.03 22.42
C LEU A 191 -24.27 -15.61 22.93
N ALA A 192 -23.30 -16.52 22.94
CA ALA A 192 -21.93 -16.23 23.35
C ALA A 192 -21.23 -15.22 22.40
N ARG A 193 -21.52 -15.27 21.10
CA ARG A 193 -21.01 -14.30 20.12
C ARG A 193 -21.67 -12.94 20.28
N TRP A 194 -22.98 -12.91 20.56
CA TRP A 194 -23.70 -11.67 20.85
C TRP A 194 -23.19 -11.00 22.14
N ALA A 195 -22.95 -11.77 23.20
CA ALA A 195 -22.37 -11.28 24.45
C ALA A 195 -20.95 -10.68 24.27
N ARG A 196 -20.11 -11.31 23.43
CA ARG A 196 -18.78 -10.75 23.08
C ARG A 196 -18.87 -9.47 22.26
N GLY A 197 -19.83 -9.40 21.33
CA GLY A 197 -20.10 -8.17 20.56
C GLY A 197 -20.59 -7.03 21.45
N ALA A 198 -21.47 -7.32 22.40
CA ALA A 198 -21.96 -6.35 23.39
C ALA A 198 -20.83 -5.84 24.30
N ALA A 199 -19.91 -6.72 24.73
CA ALA A 199 -18.75 -6.32 25.53
C ALA A 199 -17.75 -5.44 24.75
N GLN A 200 -17.54 -5.72 23.45
CA GLN A 200 -16.68 -4.91 22.59
C GLN A 200 -17.30 -3.54 22.27
N ALA A 201 -18.62 -3.48 22.07
CA ALA A 201 -19.36 -2.22 21.92
C ALA A 201 -19.32 -1.38 23.20
N ALA A 202 -19.44 -2.01 24.38
CA ALA A 202 -19.31 -1.33 25.67
C ALA A 202 -17.90 -0.78 25.93
N ALA A 203 -16.85 -1.51 25.51
CA ALA A 203 -15.47 -1.05 25.61
C ALA A 203 -15.17 0.18 24.74
N ALA A 204 -15.89 0.36 23.64
CA ALA A 204 -15.77 1.53 22.76
C ALA A 204 -16.45 2.81 23.31
N LEU A 205 -17.23 2.68 24.39
CA LEU A 205 -17.91 3.81 25.06
C LEU A 205 -17.15 4.34 26.28
N LEU A 206 -16.07 3.68 26.68
CA LEU A 206 -15.21 4.12 27.78
C LEU A 206 -14.22 5.18 27.26
N PRO A 207 -14.17 6.39 27.88
CA PRO A 207 -13.21 7.41 27.48
C PRO A 207 -11.78 6.91 27.75
N PRO A 208 -10.81 7.25 26.87
CA PRO A 208 -9.43 6.86 27.07
C PRO A 208 -8.88 7.53 28.33
N GLN A 209 -8.36 6.71 29.25
CA GLN A 209 -7.67 7.19 30.45
C GLN A 209 -6.35 7.84 30.03
N ALA A 210 -6.22 9.14 30.23
CA ALA A 210 -5.00 9.90 29.96
C ALA A 210 -3.92 9.55 30.99
N GLY A 211 -2.97 8.70 30.59
CA GLY A 211 -1.75 8.44 31.33
C GLY A 211 -0.66 9.42 30.89
N VAL A 212 -0.35 10.40 31.75
CA VAL A 212 0.82 11.27 31.62
C VAL A 212 2.08 10.50 32.00
N ALA A 213 3.04 10.41 31.09
CA ALA A 213 4.43 10.07 31.43
C ALA A 213 5.40 10.89 30.56
N SER A 214 6.22 11.65 31.27
CA SER A 214 7.17 12.65 30.83
C SER A 214 8.51 12.08 30.34
N GLY A 215 9.07 12.71 29.31
CA GLY A 215 10.51 13.01 29.25
C GLY A 215 11.38 12.16 28.32
N GLY A 216 12.00 12.84 27.34
CA GLY A 216 13.24 12.41 26.69
C GLY A 216 13.26 12.47 25.16
N SER A 217 13.67 13.61 24.60
CA SER A 217 14.12 13.75 23.20
C SER A 217 15.63 13.45 23.14
N PRO A 218 16.17 12.96 22.01
CA PRO A 218 16.64 13.93 21.04
C PRO A 218 16.20 13.64 19.59
N ALA A 219 16.02 14.74 18.89
CA ALA A 219 15.74 14.83 17.47
C ALA A 219 16.87 14.24 16.61
N SER A 220 16.47 13.51 15.57
CA SER A 220 17.23 13.40 14.33
C SER A 220 16.30 13.73 13.16
N ALA A 221 16.83 14.51 12.21
CA ALA A 221 16.13 15.02 11.05
C ALA A 221 15.48 13.89 10.22
N PRO A 222 14.32 14.13 9.58
CA PRO A 222 13.62 13.08 8.85
C PRO A 222 14.47 12.62 7.68
N ALA A 223 14.75 11.31 7.66
CA ALA A 223 15.45 10.65 6.60
C ALA A 223 14.75 10.89 5.26
N VAL A 224 15.53 11.33 4.27
CA VAL A 224 15.11 11.46 2.89
C VAL A 224 14.75 10.06 2.41
N ARG A 225 13.46 9.83 2.08
CA ARG A 225 12.95 8.53 1.60
C ARG A 225 13.94 7.86 0.65
N SER A 226 14.42 6.68 1.03
CA SER A 226 15.17 5.79 0.14
C SER A 226 14.44 5.61 -1.21
N ALA A 227 15.21 5.43 -2.29
CA ALA A 227 14.80 5.50 -3.69
C ALA A 227 13.38 4.97 -4.00
N ARG A 228 12.65 5.70 -4.86
CA ARG A 228 11.32 5.31 -5.39
C ARG A 228 11.37 3.90 -5.99
N GLN A 229 10.90 2.91 -5.23
CA GLN A 229 10.99 1.51 -5.60
C GLN A 229 9.70 0.77 -5.23
N PRO A 230 9.28 -0.23 -6.02
CA PRO A 230 8.15 -1.07 -5.65
C PRO A 230 8.37 -1.76 -4.29
N PRO A 231 7.30 -2.06 -3.54
CA PRO A 231 7.39 -2.77 -2.28
C PRO A 231 7.97 -4.18 -2.45
N PRO A 232 8.50 -4.80 -1.38
CA PRO A 232 9.18 -6.10 -1.46
C PRO A 232 8.33 -7.21 -2.11
N TRP A 233 7.04 -7.30 -1.77
CA TRP A 233 6.11 -8.26 -2.36
C TRP A 233 5.93 -8.06 -3.88
N ARG A 234 5.91 -6.80 -4.34
CA ARG A 234 5.76 -6.48 -5.76
C ARG A 234 7.02 -6.85 -6.53
N ARG A 235 8.19 -6.51 -6.00
CA ARG A 235 9.48 -6.86 -6.63
C ARG A 235 9.64 -8.38 -6.73
N ALA A 236 9.28 -9.11 -5.67
CA ALA A 236 9.31 -10.57 -5.68
C ALA A 236 8.36 -11.16 -6.75
N LEU A 237 7.15 -10.62 -6.87
CA LEU A 237 6.20 -11.04 -7.92
C LEU A 237 6.77 -10.81 -9.32
N LEU A 238 7.25 -9.59 -9.59
CA LEU A 238 7.81 -9.24 -10.91
C LEU A 238 8.99 -10.14 -11.27
N ALA A 239 9.93 -10.35 -10.34
CA ALA A 239 11.08 -11.21 -10.54
C ALA A 239 10.69 -12.67 -10.79
N ALA A 240 9.72 -13.20 -10.02
CA ALA A 240 9.28 -14.59 -10.17
C ALA A 240 8.54 -14.82 -11.50
N LEU A 241 7.70 -13.88 -11.92
CA LEU A 241 7.02 -13.94 -13.23
C LEU A 241 8.00 -13.86 -14.39
N GLU A 242 8.98 -12.95 -14.32
CA GLU A 242 10.05 -12.84 -15.31
C GLU A 242 10.87 -14.12 -15.41
N ALA A 243 11.31 -14.67 -14.27
CA ALA A 243 12.08 -15.91 -14.23
C ALA A 243 11.30 -17.12 -14.76
N ALA A 244 9.99 -17.16 -14.53
CA ALA A 244 9.10 -18.21 -15.04
C ALA A 244 8.68 -17.99 -16.51
N GLY A 245 9.15 -16.93 -17.18
CA GLY A 245 8.76 -16.59 -18.55
C GLY A 245 7.27 -16.27 -18.69
N ARG A 246 6.60 -15.91 -17.60
CA ARG A 246 5.16 -15.63 -17.57
C ARG A 246 4.94 -14.15 -17.83
N PRO A 247 3.93 -13.75 -18.61
CA PRO A 247 3.64 -12.35 -18.78
C PRO A 247 3.34 -11.74 -17.40
N VAL A 248 3.94 -10.58 -17.12
CA VAL A 248 3.56 -9.75 -15.99
C VAL A 248 2.21 -9.12 -16.33
N VAL A 249 1.15 -9.93 -16.39
CA VAL A 249 -0.17 -9.39 -16.70
C VAL A 249 -0.50 -8.42 -15.56
N PRO A 250 -1.23 -7.33 -15.82
CA PRO A 250 -1.92 -6.59 -14.79
C PRO A 250 -2.98 -7.48 -14.11
N HIS A 251 -2.58 -8.58 -13.46
CA HIS A 251 -3.38 -9.33 -12.49
C HIS A 251 -3.68 -8.49 -11.23
N VAL A 252 -3.28 -7.22 -11.25
CA VAL A 252 -3.79 -6.08 -10.48
C VAL A 252 -5.13 -5.54 -11.02
N ALA A 253 -5.89 -6.32 -11.78
CA ALA A 253 -7.29 -6.01 -12.12
C ALA A 253 -8.20 -5.75 -10.90
N ASP A 254 -7.71 -5.93 -9.66
CA ASP A 254 -8.42 -5.56 -8.43
C ASP A 254 -7.93 -4.23 -7.81
N SER A 255 -6.67 -3.82 -8.01
CA SER A 255 -6.11 -2.56 -7.46
C SER A 255 -6.29 -1.36 -8.39
N GLY A 256 -6.50 -1.62 -9.69
CA GLY A 256 -6.62 -0.60 -10.72
C GLY A 256 -5.29 0.03 -11.16
N LEU A 257 -5.30 0.68 -12.31
CA LEU A 257 -4.19 1.44 -12.86
C LEU A 257 -4.56 2.93 -12.92
N PRO A 258 -3.56 3.82 -12.85
CA PRO A 258 -3.76 5.24 -13.13
C PRO A 258 -4.35 5.45 -14.53
N LEU A 259 -5.38 6.27 -14.60
CA LEU A 259 -6.06 6.72 -15.80
C LEU A 259 -6.30 8.23 -15.72
N LEU A 260 -6.40 8.87 -16.87
CA LEU A 260 -6.77 10.27 -16.99
C LEU A 260 -8.16 10.42 -17.59
N ALA A 261 -9.03 11.20 -16.95
CA ALA A 261 -10.37 11.49 -17.41
C ALA A 261 -10.79 12.92 -16.99
N PRO A 262 -10.88 13.90 -17.93
CA PRO A 262 -10.47 13.82 -19.33
C PRO A 262 -8.95 14.11 -19.51
N PRO A 263 -8.26 13.46 -20.46
CA PRO A 263 -6.80 13.49 -20.57
C PRO A 263 -6.20 14.82 -21.05
N ASP A 264 -6.97 15.62 -21.77
CA ASP A 264 -6.62 16.95 -22.31
C ASP A 264 -6.47 18.01 -21.20
N ARG A 265 -7.09 17.80 -20.04
CA ARG A 265 -6.96 18.67 -18.87
C ARG A 265 -5.70 18.40 -18.03
N CYS A 266 -4.88 17.43 -18.43
CA CYS A 266 -3.60 17.17 -17.77
C CYS A 266 -2.60 18.29 -18.06
N THR A 267 -2.18 19.02 -17.03
CA THR A 267 -1.15 20.06 -17.12
C THR A 267 0.28 19.50 -17.08
N PHE A 268 0.43 18.18 -16.97
CA PHE A 268 1.71 17.47 -16.82
C PHE A 268 2.57 17.89 -15.62
N CYS A 269 2.06 18.70 -14.67
CA CYS A 269 2.78 19.33 -13.55
C CYS A 269 3.69 18.41 -12.71
N GLY A 270 3.55 17.08 -12.82
CA GLY A 270 4.45 16.09 -12.23
C GLY A 270 4.16 15.76 -10.77
N VAL A 271 3.13 16.37 -10.17
CA VAL A 271 2.73 16.09 -8.78
C VAL A 271 2.40 14.60 -8.60
N CYS A 272 1.73 13.97 -9.56
CA CYS A 272 1.45 12.54 -9.55
C CYS A 272 2.72 11.67 -9.58
N ALA A 273 3.71 12.04 -10.41
CA ALA A 273 4.99 11.35 -10.52
C ALA A 273 5.85 11.55 -9.26
N ALA A 274 5.78 12.73 -8.64
CA ALA A 274 6.46 13.03 -7.38
C ALA A 274 5.82 12.30 -6.19
N ALA A 275 4.50 12.16 -6.18
CA ALA A 275 3.75 11.45 -5.14
C ALA A 275 3.83 9.92 -5.28
N CYS A 276 4.26 9.39 -6.43
CA CYS A 276 4.32 7.96 -6.68
C CYS A 276 5.45 7.29 -5.87
N PRO A 277 5.13 6.46 -4.86
CA PRO A 277 6.14 5.88 -3.97
C PRO A 277 6.99 4.81 -4.66
N THR A 278 6.44 4.15 -5.67
CA THR A 278 7.12 3.09 -6.42
C THR A 278 7.92 3.58 -7.61
N GLY A 279 7.77 4.86 -7.97
CA GLY A 279 8.36 5.41 -9.20
C GLY A 279 7.66 4.94 -10.48
N ALA A 280 6.47 4.33 -10.37
CA ALA A 280 5.70 3.86 -11.53
C ALA A 280 5.31 5.00 -12.48
N LEU A 281 5.01 6.20 -11.96
CA LEU A 281 4.64 7.36 -12.77
C LEU A 281 5.85 8.24 -13.05
N VAL A 282 6.05 8.59 -14.32
CA VAL A 282 7.14 9.47 -14.77
C VAL A 282 6.60 10.47 -15.78
N VAL A 283 6.98 11.74 -15.62
CA VAL A 283 6.83 12.77 -16.66
C VAL A 283 8.14 12.83 -17.43
N ARG A 284 8.09 12.57 -18.73
CA ARG A 284 9.24 12.68 -19.65
C ARG A 284 9.08 13.91 -20.52
N THR A 285 10.18 14.64 -20.67
CA THR A 285 10.27 15.82 -21.54
C THR A 285 11.23 15.53 -22.69
N GLY A 286 10.82 15.86 -23.91
CA GLY A 286 11.62 15.75 -25.13
C GLY A 286 10.95 16.56 -26.23
N GLN A 287 10.80 15.98 -27.43
CA GLN A 287 9.99 16.57 -28.51
C GLN A 287 8.51 16.76 -28.11
N ALA A 288 8.02 15.98 -27.15
CA ALA A 288 6.71 16.10 -26.53
C ALA A 288 6.84 15.84 -25.03
N ILE A 289 5.90 16.36 -24.24
CA ILE A 289 5.76 16.02 -22.83
C ILE A 289 4.86 14.79 -22.74
N ARG A 290 5.31 13.75 -22.03
CA ARG A 290 4.56 12.50 -21.86
C ARG A 290 4.43 12.18 -20.39
N LEU A 291 3.24 11.77 -19.97
CA LEU A 291 3.04 11.12 -18.68
C LEU A 291 2.95 9.62 -18.93
N GLU A 292 3.87 8.86 -18.36
CA GLU A 292 3.96 7.41 -18.52
C GLU A 292 3.74 6.70 -17.18
N VAL A 293 3.10 5.53 -17.22
CA VAL A 293 3.00 4.60 -16.10
C VAL A 293 3.70 3.30 -16.44
N ASP A 294 4.55 2.83 -15.52
CA ASP A 294 5.04 1.46 -15.48
C ASP A 294 3.99 0.60 -14.76
N GLU A 295 3.23 -0.18 -15.54
CA GLU A 295 2.14 -1.02 -15.03
C GLU A 295 2.66 -2.14 -14.10
N GLY A 296 3.91 -2.56 -14.30
CA GLY A 296 4.56 -3.52 -13.42
C GLY A 296 4.93 -2.90 -12.08
N ALA A 297 5.44 -1.68 -12.04
CA ALA A 297 5.79 -1.02 -10.78
C ALA A 297 4.58 -0.42 -10.02
N CYS A 298 3.43 -0.26 -10.66
CA CYS A 298 2.24 0.33 -10.04
C CYS A 298 1.57 -0.63 -9.05
N THR A 299 1.24 -0.14 -7.86
CA THR A 299 0.52 -0.89 -6.81
C THR A 299 -0.96 -0.52 -6.68
N GLY A 300 -1.46 0.41 -7.51
CA GLY A 300 -2.84 0.91 -7.43
C GLY A 300 -3.15 1.73 -6.18
N CYS A 301 -2.14 2.28 -5.49
CA CYS A 301 -2.31 2.94 -4.19
C CYS A 301 -3.15 4.24 -4.17
N GLY A 302 -3.61 4.76 -5.31
CA GLY A 302 -4.48 5.94 -5.35
C GLY A 302 -3.84 7.30 -5.06
N LEU A 303 -2.61 7.37 -4.52
CA LEU A 303 -1.95 8.64 -4.17
C LEU A 303 -1.87 9.65 -5.32
N CYS A 304 -1.68 9.16 -6.53
CA CYS A 304 -1.60 9.98 -7.73
C CYS A 304 -2.94 10.67 -8.06
N ALA A 305 -4.07 9.98 -7.82
CA ALA A 305 -5.41 10.53 -7.95
C ALA A 305 -5.67 11.57 -6.84
N MET A 306 -5.36 11.23 -5.58
CA MET A 306 -5.56 12.12 -4.44
C MET A 306 -4.77 13.43 -4.53
N ARG A 307 -3.58 13.40 -5.15
CA ARG A 307 -2.71 14.58 -5.24
C ARG A 307 -2.81 15.35 -6.55
N CYS A 308 -3.66 14.93 -7.49
CA CYS A 308 -3.80 15.62 -8.76
C CYS A 308 -4.50 16.97 -8.56
N PRO A 309 -3.83 18.13 -8.77
CA PRO A 309 -4.44 19.44 -8.55
C PRO A 309 -5.59 19.72 -9.54
N GLU A 310 -5.53 19.12 -10.73
CA GLU A 310 -6.55 19.27 -11.77
C GLU A 310 -7.76 18.33 -11.56
N GLY A 311 -7.64 17.34 -10.66
CA GLY A 311 -8.68 16.34 -10.42
C GLY A 311 -8.92 15.37 -11.59
N VAL A 312 -8.00 15.28 -12.56
CA VAL A 312 -8.17 14.48 -13.78
C VAL A 312 -7.69 13.04 -13.66
N MET A 313 -7.10 12.67 -12.53
CA MET A 313 -6.46 11.37 -12.34
C MET A 313 -7.33 10.46 -11.48
N ALA A 314 -7.54 9.23 -11.95
CA ALA A 314 -8.23 8.18 -11.23
C ALA A 314 -7.39 6.91 -11.19
N VAL A 315 -7.66 6.02 -10.23
CA VAL A 315 -7.18 4.64 -10.27
C VAL A 315 -8.39 3.75 -10.46
N ALA A 316 -8.45 3.06 -11.59
CA ALA A 316 -9.56 2.16 -11.89
C ALA A 316 -9.06 0.92 -12.62
N CYS A 317 -9.83 -0.15 -12.52
CA CYS A 317 -9.56 -1.39 -13.22
C CYS A 317 -9.69 -1.14 -14.72
N ASP A 318 -8.55 -0.97 -15.39
CA ASP A 318 -8.49 -0.83 -16.84
C ASP A 318 -8.26 -2.21 -17.44
N LEU A 319 -9.34 -2.86 -17.88
CA LEU A 319 -9.30 -4.19 -18.51
C LEU A 319 -8.74 -4.16 -19.94
N ARG A 320 -8.04 -3.10 -20.35
CA ARG A 320 -7.39 -3.06 -21.66
C ARG A 320 -6.33 -4.16 -21.70
N PRO A 321 -6.39 -5.09 -22.66
CA PRO A 321 -5.32 -6.07 -22.83
C PRO A 321 -4.00 -5.31 -23.07
N PRO A 322 -2.90 -5.72 -22.42
CA PRO A 322 -1.60 -5.09 -22.66
C PRO A 322 -1.30 -5.14 -24.16
N ALA A 323 -0.81 -4.03 -24.72
CA ALA A 323 -0.39 -3.98 -26.11
C ALA A 323 0.57 -5.15 -26.36
N ALA A 324 0.33 -5.91 -27.44
CA ALA A 324 1.02 -7.17 -27.71
C ALA A 324 2.55 -7.00 -27.60
N GLY A 325 3.15 -7.54 -26.53
CA GLY A 325 4.60 -7.57 -26.35
C GLY A 325 5.09 -7.01 -25.01
N ARG A 326 5.27 -7.93 -24.07
CA ARG A 326 5.99 -7.82 -22.79
C ARG A 326 5.49 -6.80 -21.76
N THR A 327 5.35 -7.33 -20.55
CA THR A 327 5.22 -6.58 -19.31
C THR A 327 6.45 -6.83 -18.43
N PRO A 328 6.95 -5.83 -17.67
CA PRO A 328 6.33 -4.53 -17.37
C PRO A 328 6.19 -3.63 -18.61
N ALA A 329 4.95 -3.21 -18.89
CA ALA A 329 4.65 -2.34 -20.02
C ALA A 329 4.67 -0.90 -19.50
N ARG A 330 5.41 -0.03 -20.19
CA ARG A 330 5.25 1.41 -20.02
C ARG A 330 4.12 1.87 -20.92
N ARG A 331 3.07 2.41 -20.31
CA ARG A 331 1.91 2.97 -21.01
C ARG A 331 1.92 4.49 -20.91
N GLU A 332 1.71 5.14 -22.05
CA GLU A 332 1.49 6.58 -22.11
C GLU A 332 0.05 6.89 -21.68
N LEU A 333 -0.11 7.70 -20.63
CA LEU A 333 -1.41 8.16 -20.12
C LEU A 333 -1.86 9.45 -20.81
N ALA A 334 -0.92 10.35 -21.09
CA ALA A 334 -1.17 11.59 -21.82
C ALA A 334 0.08 12.06 -22.56
N ARG A 335 -0.16 12.88 -23.58
CA ARG A 335 0.85 13.56 -24.39
C ARG A 335 0.46 15.01 -24.60
N GLY A 336 1.42 15.90 -24.42
CA GLY A 336 1.28 17.34 -24.63
C GLY A 336 2.40 17.90 -25.49
N ALA A 337 2.15 19.06 -26.09
CA ALA A 337 3.19 19.78 -26.82
C ALA A 337 4.28 20.26 -25.85
N ALA A 338 5.55 20.03 -26.21
CA ALA A 338 6.67 20.63 -25.50
C ALA A 338 6.88 22.06 -26.04
N ALA A 339 6.20 23.04 -25.47
CA ALA A 339 6.60 24.42 -25.64
C ALA A 339 7.77 24.73 -24.68
N ALA A 340 8.62 25.69 -25.01
CA ALA A 340 9.71 26.13 -24.15
C ALA A 340 9.53 27.61 -23.82
N CYS A 341 9.80 27.96 -22.56
CA CYS A 341 9.73 29.32 -22.07
C CYS A 341 10.69 30.17 -22.91
N ARG A 342 10.19 31.20 -23.59
CA ARG A 342 11.01 32.07 -24.47
C ARG A 342 12.15 32.78 -23.72
N ARG A 343 12.09 32.84 -22.39
CA ARG A 343 13.08 33.51 -21.54
C ARG A 343 14.13 32.59 -20.93
N CYS A 344 13.74 31.43 -20.41
CA CYS A 344 14.67 30.53 -19.68
C CYS A 344 14.83 29.15 -20.31
N GLY A 345 14.10 28.84 -21.39
CA GLY A 345 14.17 27.54 -22.07
C GLY A 345 13.54 26.38 -21.31
N ARG A 346 13.00 26.58 -20.10
CA ARG A 346 12.27 25.56 -19.35
C ARG A 346 11.04 25.07 -20.14
N PRO A 347 10.68 23.76 -20.11
CA PRO A 347 9.43 23.28 -20.69
C PRO A 347 8.22 24.02 -20.10
N LEU A 348 7.34 24.47 -20.98
CA LEU A 348 6.05 25.05 -20.66
C LEU A 348 4.99 23.96 -20.61
N TRP A 349 4.14 24.07 -19.62
CA TRP A 349 3.02 23.18 -19.40
C TRP A 349 1.83 23.59 -20.29
N PRO A 350 0.98 22.67 -20.74
CA PRO A 350 -0.24 23.03 -21.48
C PRO A 350 -1.09 24.04 -20.69
N GLY A 351 -1.41 25.16 -21.32
CA GLY A 351 -2.12 26.28 -20.68
C GLY A 351 -1.21 27.40 -20.16
N GLU A 352 0.11 27.20 -20.06
CA GLU A 352 1.06 28.31 -19.87
C GLU A 352 1.19 29.14 -21.15
N GLY A 353 1.38 30.45 -20.99
CA GLY A 353 1.65 31.38 -22.08
C GLY A 353 3.04 31.18 -22.69
N ALA A 354 3.62 32.23 -23.30
CA ALA A 354 4.97 32.15 -23.87
C ALA A 354 6.10 32.07 -22.81
N LEU A 355 5.78 32.29 -21.54
CA LEU A 355 6.69 32.33 -20.40
C LEU A 355 6.22 31.37 -19.31
N CYS A 356 7.15 30.75 -18.58
CA CYS A 356 6.78 29.92 -17.44
C CYS A 356 6.40 30.80 -16.24
N ARG A 357 5.61 30.29 -15.30
CA ARG A 357 5.13 31.06 -14.14
C ARG A 357 6.23 31.84 -13.39
N ALA A 358 7.41 31.23 -13.17
CA ALA A 358 8.53 31.92 -12.54
C ALA A 358 9.07 33.12 -13.36
N CYS A 359 9.07 33.00 -14.69
CA CYS A 359 9.50 34.07 -15.59
C CYS A 359 8.43 35.16 -15.74
N GLU A 360 7.14 34.77 -15.70
CA GLU A 360 6.00 35.70 -15.65
C GLU A 360 6.03 36.49 -14.34
N THR A 361 6.06 35.83 -13.18
CA THR A 361 6.16 36.51 -11.87
C THR A 361 7.37 37.42 -11.79
N ARG A 362 8.53 37.01 -12.34
CA ARG A 362 9.71 37.88 -12.40
C ARG A 362 9.48 39.09 -13.32
N ALA A 363 8.77 38.93 -14.44
CA ALA A 363 8.44 40.04 -15.34
C ALA A 363 7.44 41.02 -14.68
N GLU A 364 6.42 40.51 -14.00
CA GLU A 364 5.44 41.27 -13.22
C GLU A 364 6.12 42.07 -12.10
N LEU A 365 7.00 41.44 -11.32
CA LEU A 365 7.76 42.11 -10.26
C LEU A 365 8.66 43.22 -10.82
N LEU A 366 9.36 42.97 -11.94
CA LEU A 366 10.19 43.99 -12.58
C LEU A 366 9.35 45.15 -13.14
N ALA A 367 8.17 44.86 -13.71
CA ALA A 367 7.25 45.89 -14.17
C ALA A 367 6.69 46.71 -13.01
N ALA A 368 6.37 46.09 -11.88
CA ALA A 368 5.94 46.78 -10.66
C ALA A 368 7.03 47.69 -10.09
N ILE A 369 8.29 47.24 -10.10
CA ILE A 369 9.44 48.07 -9.69
C ILE A 369 9.67 49.24 -10.66
N ALA A 370 9.53 48.99 -11.97
CA ALA A 370 9.72 50.03 -13.00
C ALA A 370 8.56 51.04 -13.07
N GLY A 371 7.34 50.63 -12.68
CA GLY A 371 6.15 51.48 -12.61
C GLY A 371 5.99 52.23 -11.28
N GLY A 372 6.75 51.84 -10.25
CA GLY A 372 6.77 52.48 -8.93
C GLY A 372 7.62 53.75 -8.89
N GLY A 373 7.16 54.80 -9.58
CA GLY A 373 7.48 56.16 -9.17
C GLY A 373 6.82 56.43 -7.82
N ASN A 374 7.63 56.44 -6.76
CA ASN A 374 7.33 56.81 -5.37
C ASN A 374 6.01 57.60 -5.12
N ASP A 375 4.92 56.91 -4.82
CA ASP A 375 3.64 57.50 -4.39
C ASP A 375 3.27 57.17 -2.93
N GLY A 376 4.14 56.51 -2.17
CA GLY A 376 4.07 56.46 -0.71
C GLY A 376 2.89 55.68 -0.11
N THR A 377 2.11 54.96 -0.91
CA THR A 377 1.01 54.12 -0.42
C THR A 377 1.51 52.73 0.01
N PRO A 378 1.27 52.29 1.26
CA PRO A 378 1.72 50.97 1.70
C PRO A 378 0.96 49.85 0.93
N PRO A 379 1.63 48.73 0.64
CA PRO A 379 1.02 47.63 -0.09
C PRO A 379 -0.14 46.99 0.71
N PRO A 380 -1.19 46.50 0.03
CA PRO A 380 -2.27 45.79 0.71
C PRO A 380 -1.74 44.50 1.36
N PRO A 381 -2.34 44.05 2.48
CA PRO A 381 -1.91 42.84 3.15
C PRO A 381 -2.05 41.63 2.21
N GLY A 382 -0.98 40.84 2.11
CA GLY A 382 -0.93 39.66 1.25
C GLY A 382 -1.94 38.58 1.65
N PRO A 383 -2.24 37.64 0.75
CA PRO A 383 -3.24 36.60 1.00
C PRO A 383 -2.83 35.73 2.19
N SER A 384 -3.71 35.65 3.18
CA SER A 384 -3.59 34.71 4.29
C SER A 384 -3.78 33.30 3.75
N PHE A 385 -2.70 32.52 3.74
CA PHE A 385 -2.77 31.08 3.48
C PHE A 385 -3.30 30.40 4.76
N PHE A 386 -4.55 29.96 4.71
CA PHE A 386 -5.11 28.93 5.60
C PHE A 386 -5.29 27.64 4.81
#